data_AF-A0AAV6TUE4-F1
#
_entry.id   AF-A0AAV6TUE4-F1
#
_cell.length_a   1.000
_cell.length_b   1.000
_cell.length_c   1.000
_cell.angle_alpha   90.00
_cell.angle_beta   90.00
_cell.angle_gamma   90.00
#
_symmetry.space_group_name_H-M   'P 1'
#
loop_
_entity.id
_entity.type
_entity.pdbx_description
1 polymer ?
#
loop_
_entity_poly.entity_id
_entity_poly.type
_entity_poly.pdbx_seq_one_letter_code
_entity_poly.pdbx_strand_id
1 'polypeptide(L)'
;MLLRAGILLLVVWCAAGQRRCSRDRLRQCEDGLLRSIQRRVTDMTRSDMAAHCMNVREDFNCLLRETRCLTVEADRNRNGDALRNGLKYIRDGCDTTGGGSWRDSSCFVGETMKNCESSYPLGGVQYASFNPETCRKYNLFYDCVMDTVHNRCRPEDERLLGQYLVDSGQDLAWNCGESPGGATSDWDRTRDRGTYDRTGDRDRTGDRDRDRTGDRDRDRTGDRDRDRYGDRYSNDRERDGYNNRGGSNFNNDRYNDRNRDRYASGQNYPYGGSNDYVGSSDVTCCRTERCDRYRQSTCRDSLSRTIDNTGRPGNLDRQACRKTRDDFNCLMWQTAHCSNREDRDRDNDIFRRARDFISRQCDSYERWTDNSCYRTTEMQRCEALLTSTRGGANYESCRAFTSFSDCMREELTRRCTRDDELFQGAYLVDKAQEMAWQCGANQYGPVTSDRDWDRGGGDRFNNYDRRDQGGDSYNLNMVPHLEDEDSNCMARITSYTDECKRQKEEKRNRDYHNENDYDRRQKIQCCSVREYRTCLYDATRRYCQVERPRVVDNLMAGQRHHLTSDACIRIPDWECSAAPSGGANLLLMVAALALASMVLFRQR
;
A
#
# COMPACT_ATOMS: atom_id res chain seq x y z
N MET A 1 30.33 -48.05 47.81
CA MET A 1 30.70 -46.62 47.79
C MET A 1 31.00 -46.08 46.38
N LEU A 2 31.58 -46.87 45.46
CA LEU A 2 31.88 -46.40 44.08
C LEU A 2 30.63 -46.02 43.24
N LEU A 3 29.48 -46.64 43.47
CA LEU A 3 28.24 -46.34 42.72
C LEU A 3 27.60 -44.98 43.06
N ARG A 4 27.87 -44.44 44.26
CA ARG A 4 27.36 -43.11 44.67
C ARG A 4 28.19 -41.95 44.12
N ALA A 5 29.47 -42.18 43.80
CA ALA A 5 30.32 -41.18 43.16
C ALA A 5 30.00 -41.00 41.67
N GLY A 6 29.60 -42.07 40.97
CA GLY A 6 29.21 -42.00 39.55
C GLY A 6 27.91 -41.21 39.30
N ILE A 7 26.94 -41.29 40.22
CA ILE A 7 25.66 -40.57 40.08
C ILE A 7 25.85 -39.06 40.32
N LEU A 8 26.73 -38.66 41.23
CA LEU A 8 27.04 -37.23 41.45
C LEU A 8 27.77 -36.59 40.26
N LEU A 9 28.62 -37.33 39.54
CA LEU A 9 29.29 -36.84 38.33
C LEU A 9 28.33 -36.68 37.14
N LEU A 10 27.34 -37.57 37.00
CA LEU A 10 26.31 -37.45 35.95
C LEU A 10 25.33 -36.30 36.20
N VAL A 11 24.98 -36.00 37.46
CA VAL A 11 24.10 -34.87 37.79
C VAL A 11 24.80 -33.52 37.58
N VAL A 12 26.12 -33.44 37.78
CA VAL A 12 26.90 -32.21 37.51
C VAL A 12 27.04 -31.94 36.00
N TRP A 13 27.07 -32.97 35.16
CA TRP A 13 27.15 -32.77 33.69
C TRP A 13 25.82 -32.34 33.06
N CYS A 14 24.66 -32.69 33.63
CA CYS A 14 23.37 -32.22 33.12
C CYS A 14 23.01 -30.78 33.54
N ALA A 15 23.63 -30.23 34.59
CA ALA A 15 23.39 -28.85 35.03
C ALA A 15 24.10 -27.78 34.15
N ALA A 16 24.99 -28.18 33.23
CA ALA A 16 25.73 -27.28 32.34
C ALA A 16 24.99 -26.97 31.02
N GLY A 17 23.79 -27.52 30.79
CA GLY A 17 23.06 -27.41 29.52
C GLY A 17 22.24 -26.13 29.33
N GLN A 18 21.92 -25.41 30.40
CA GLN A 18 21.24 -24.12 30.26
C GLN A 18 22.29 -23.03 30.06
N ARG A 19 22.61 -22.75 28.80
CA ARG A 19 23.40 -21.58 28.40
C ARG A 19 22.67 -20.33 28.91
N ARG A 20 22.99 -19.92 30.13
CA ARG A 20 22.53 -18.66 30.71
C ARG A 20 23.08 -17.54 29.86
N CYS A 21 22.20 -16.62 29.52
CA CYS A 21 22.53 -15.33 28.94
C CYS A 21 23.70 -14.70 29.68
N SER A 22 24.77 -14.37 28.95
CA SER A 22 25.95 -13.72 29.54
C SER A 22 26.11 -12.34 28.93
N ARG A 23 26.09 -11.30 29.78
CA ARG A 23 26.32 -9.92 29.35
C ARG A 23 27.68 -9.75 28.67
N ASP A 24 28.68 -10.54 29.08
CA ASP A 24 30.00 -10.53 28.46
C ASP A 24 29.96 -11.15 27.06
N ARG A 25 29.17 -12.21 26.87
CA ARG A 25 28.99 -12.84 25.56
C ARG A 25 28.22 -11.94 24.59
N LEU A 26 27.19 -11.25 25.06
CA LEU A 26 26.49 -10.23 24.29
C LEU A 26 27.47 -9.17 23.77
N ARG A 27 28.33 -8.62 24.66
CA ARG A 27 29.36 -7.64 24.28
C ARG A 27 30.36 -8.21 23.29
N GLN A 28 30.81 -9.45 23.47
CA GLN A 28 31.71 -10.11 22.53
C GLN A 28 31.10 -10.22 21.13
N CYS A 29 29.80 -10.53 21.04
CA CYS A 29 29.11 -10.65 19.76
C CYS A 29 28.82 -9.28 19.13
N GLU A 30 28.49 -8.25 19.93
CA GLU A 30 28.37 -6.85 19.48
C GLU A 30 29.72 -6.36 18.92
N ASP A 31 30.81 -6.51 19.68
CA ASP A 31 32.15 -6.07 19.29
C ASP A 31 32.68 -6.84 18.07
N GLY A 32 32.42 -8.16 18.00
CA GLY A 32 32.77 -9.00 16.86
C GLY A 32 32.06 -8.55 15.58
N LEU A 33 30.74 -8.34 15.66
CA LEU A 33 29.93 -7.86 14.55
C LEU A 33 30.39 -6.48 14.06
N LEU A 34 30.53 -5.51 14.97
CA LEU A 34 30.94 -4.15 14.62
C LEU A 34 32.35 -4.10 14.02
N ARG A 35 33.30 -4.87 14.58
CA ARG A 35 34.65 -4.99 14.03
C ARG A 35 34.65 -5.61 12.64
N SER A 36 33.79 -6.59 12.40
CA SER A 36 33.65 -7.22 11.10
C SER A 36 33.06 -6.25 10.06
N ILE A 37 32.00 -5.52 10.40
CA ILE A 37 31.37 -4.52 9.52
C ILE A 37 32.35 -3.38 9.15
N GLN A 38 33.24 -2.98 10.06
CA GLN A 38 34.21 -1.91 9.82
C GLN A 38 35.36 -2.29 8.88
N ARG A 39 35.54 -3.58 8.55
CA ARG A 39 36.59 -3.99 7.61
C ARG A 39 36.21 -3.57 6.19
N ARG A 40 37.15 -2.95 5.48
CA ARG A 40 36.94 -2.53 4.09
C ARG A 40 36.81 -3.74 3.17
N VAL A 41 35.65 -3.88 2.53
CA VAL A 41 35.33 -4.98 1.61
C VAL A 41 36.19 -4.96 0.34
N THR A 42 36.68 -3.79 -0.07
CA THR A 42 37.37 -3.60 -1.35
C THR A 42 38.66 -4.41 -1.53
N ASP A 43 39.27 -4.83 -0.42
CA ASP A 43 40.61 -5.42 -0.44
C ASP A 43 40.56 -6.95 -0.22
N MET A 44 39.37 -7.53 -0.05
CA MET A 44 39.21 -8.97 0.21
C MET A 44 39.09 -9.77 -1.08
N THR A 45 39.79 -10.90 -1.16
CA THR A 45 39.56 -11.87 -2.24
C THR A 45 38.16 -12.48 -2.12
N ARG A 46 37.63 -13.09 -3.19
CA ARG A 46 36.30 -13.71 -3.15
C ARG A 46 36.18 -14.79 -2.07
N SER A 47 37.24 -15.58 -1.84
CA SER A 47 37.27 -16.58 -0.76
C SER A 47 37.32 -15.94 0.63
N ASP A 48 38.10 -14.87 0.79
CA ASP A 48 38.19 -14.14 2.07
C ASP A 48 36.86 -13.46 2.39
N MET A 49 36.18 -12.92 1.37
CA MET A 49 34.85 -12.32 1.53
C MET A 49 33.81 -13.37 1.95
N ALA A 50 33.84 -14.57 1.36
CA ALA A 50 32.95 -15.65 1.78
C ALA A 50 33.20 -16.04 3.25
N ALA A 51 34.46 -16.20 3.65
CA ALA A 51 34.83 -16.48 5.05
C ALA A 51 34.43 -15.35 6.00
N HIS A 52 34.64 -14.11 5.58
CA HIS A 52 34.25 -12.92 6.33
C HIS A 52 32.74 -12.85 6.54
N CYS A 53 31.95 -13.10 5.50
CA CYS A 53 30.49 -13.12 5.57
C CYS A 53 29.95 -14.25 6.46
N MET A 54 30.61 -15.41 6.50
CA MET A 54 30.28 -16.45 7.47
C MET A 54 30.46 -15.95 8.91
N ASN A 55 31.58 -15.28 9.22
CA ASN A 55 31.82 -14.73 10.55
C ASN A 55 30.82 -13.63 10.91
N VAL A 56 30.51 -12.72 9.98
CA VAL A 56 29.49 -11.67 10.19
C VAL A 56 28.14 -12.27 10.54
N ARG A 57 27.70 -13.31 9.82
CA ARG A 57 26.42 -13.98 10.09
C ARG A 57 26.42 -14.72 11.43
N GLU A 58 27.54 -15.32 11.82
CA GLU A 58 27.69 -15.96 13.13
C GLU A 58 27.63 -14.95 14.28
N ASP A 59 28.36 -13.84 14.18
CA ASP A 59 28.33 -12.75 15.16
C ASP A 59 26.93 -12.12 15.23
N PHE A 60 26.27 -11.95 14.07
CA PHE A 60 24.90 -11.47 13.97
C PHE A 60 23.90 -12.39 14.68
N ASN A 61 23.95 -13.70 14.41
CA ASN A 61 23.08 -14.69 15.04
C ASN A 61 23.37 -14.80 16.55
N CYS A 62 24.63 -14.69 16.95
CA CYS A 62 25.00 -14.64 18.36
C CYS A 62 24.38 -13.41 19.05
N LEU A 63 24.55 -12.22 18.46
CA LEU A 63 24.01 -10.98 19.00
C LEU A 63 22.49 -11.07 19.13
N LEU A 64 21.79 -11.49 18.07
CA LEU A 64 20.33 -11.64 18.08
C LEU A 64 19.88 -12.59 19.20
N ARG A 65 20.53 -13.75 19.34
CA ARG A 65 20.22 -14.71 20.41
C ARG A 65 20.42 -14.12 21.81
N GLU A 66 21.54 -13.45 22.06
CA GLU A 66 21.84 -12.87 23.36
C GLU A 66 20.97 -11.63 23.66
N THR A 67 20.45 -10.91 22.66
CA THR A 67 19.52 -9.78 22.89
C THR A 67 18.19 -10.21 23.51
N ARG A 68 17.74 -11.45 23.27
CA ARG A 68 16.52 -11.98 23.90
C ARG A 68 16.60 -12.05 25.43
N CYS A 69 17.80 -11.97 25.98
CA CYS A 69 18.06 -11.99 27.40
C CYS A 69 17.98 -10.60 28.05
N LEU A 70 17.99 -9.54 27.26
CA LEU A 70 17.94 -8.18 27.78
C LEU A 70 16.54 -7.93 28.32
N THR A 71 16.45 -7.41 29.54
CA THR A 71 15.18 -6.98 30.14
C THR A 71 14.98 -5.47 30.05
N VAL A 72 16.07 -4.72 29.88
CA VAL A 72 16.08 -3.26 29.80
C VAL A 72 15.88 -2.81 28.36
N GLU A 73 14.85 -2.01 28.11
CA GLU A 73 14.48 -1.50 26.78
C GLU A 73 15.61 -0.68 26.13
N ALA A 74 16.31 0.16 26.91
CA ALA A 74 17.44 0.94 26.41
C ALA A 74 18.57 0.06 25.84
N ASP A 75 18.87 -1.06 26.50
CA ASP A 75 19.86 -2.03 26.02
C ASP A 75 19.35 -2.74 24.76
N ARG A 76 18.06 -3.09 24.68
CA ARG A 76 17.46 -3.69 23.46
C ARG A 76 17.54 -2.75 22.26
N ASN A 77 17.19 -1.48 22.44
CA ASN A 77 17.23 -0.47 21.39
C ASN A 77 18.65 -0.25 20.85
N ARG A 78 19.65 -0.16 21.74
CA ARG A 78 21.06 -0.03 21.35
C ARG A 78 21.52 -1.23 20.51
N ASN A 79 21.20 -2.45 20.94
CA ASN A 79 21.57 -3.64 20.18
C ASN A 79 20.77 -3.77 18.87
N GLY A 80 19.54 -3.26 18.84
CA GLY A 80 18.73 -3.16 17.63
C GLY A 80 19.40 -2.34 16.52
N ASP A 81 20.11 -1.26 16.86
CA ASP A 81 20.87 -0.49 15.87
C ASP A 81 22.08 -1.25 15.33
N ALA A 82 22.79 -2.00 16.17
CA ALA A 82 23.87 -2.88 15.74
C ALA A 82 23.36 -4.00 14.80
N LEU A 83 22.21 -4.61 15.12
CA LEU A 83 21.54 -5.58 14.27
C LEU A 83 21.08 -4.94 12.94
N ARG A 84 20.47 -3.75 12.94
CA ARG A 84 20.10 -3.08 11.68
C ARG A 84 21.31 -2.80 10.78
N ASN A 85 22.41 -2.33 11.36
CA ASN A 85 23.65 -2.09 10.63
C ASN A 85 24.26 -3.38 10.09
N GLY A 86 24.27 -4.45 10.90
CA GLY A 86 24.74 -5.77 10.48
C GLY A 86 23.89 -6.37 9.36
N LEU A 87 22.56 -6.26 9.46
CA LEU A 87 21.66 -6.73 8.41
C LEU A 87 21.88 -5.96 7.09
N LYS A 88 22.02 -4.64 7.16
CA LYS A 88 22.34 -3.81 6.00
C LYS A 88 23.65 -4.27 5.35
N TYR A 89 24.70 -4.48 6.16
CA TYR A 89 25.99 -4.97 5.66
C TYR A 89 25.88 -6.36 5.01
N ILE A 90 25.13 -7.29 5.61
CA ILE A 90 24.89 -8.63 5.03
C ILE A 90 24.21 -8.50 3.67
N ARG A 91 23.15 -7.69 3.56
CA ARG A 91 22.42 -7.49 2.30
C ARG A 91 23.27 -6.83 1.21
N ASP A 92 23.97 -5.75 1.56
CA ASP A 92 24.72 -4.95 0.59
C ASP A 92 26.02 -5.66 0.17
N GLY A 93 26.69 -6.34 1.10
CA GLY A 93 28.00 -6.95 0.89
C GLY A 93 28.00 -8.46 0.71
N CYS A 94 27.32 -9.20 1.59
CA CYS A 94 27.43 -10.66 1.64
C CYS A 94 26.49 -11.38 0.66
N ASP A 95 25.26 -10.90 0.53
CA ASP A 95 24.28 -11.49 -0.38
C ASP A 95 24.70 -11.22 -1.84
N THR A 96 25.34 -10.08 -2.13
CA THR A 96 25.80 -9.69 -3.48
C THR A 96 27.06 -10.43 -3.94
N THR A 97 27.94 -10.84 -3.02
CA THR A 97 29.24 -11.48 -3.36
C THR A 97 29.16 -13.01 -3.49
N GLY A 98 27.94 -13.55 -3.53
CA GLY A 98 27.68 -14.98 -3.72
C GLY A 98 27.55 -15.76 -2.42
N GLY A 99 27.37 -15.09 -1.28
CA GLY A 99 27.11 -15.73 0.01
C GLY A 99 25.72 -16.35 0.15
N GLY A 100 24.85 -16.21 -0.86
CA GLY A 100 23.47 -16.70 -0.88
C GLY A 100 22.56 -15.96 0.11
N SER A 101 21.40 -15.48 -0.32
CA SER A 101 20.42 -14.89 0.60
C SER A 101 19.57 -16.00 1.23
N TRP A 102 18.97 -15.76 2.40
CA TRP A 102 17.94 -16.68 2.93
C TRP A 102 16.79 -16.88 1.94
N ARG A 103 16.53 -15.87 1.09
CA ARG A 103 15.55 -15.90 0.01
C ARG A 103 15.86 -16.92 -1.09
N ASP A 104 17.12 -17.35 -1.19
CA ASP A 104 17.57 -18.36 -2.14
C ASP A 104 17.61 -19.76 -1.51
N SER A 105 17.52 -19.85 -0.18
CA SER A 105 17.55 -21.12 0.54
C SER A 105 16.19 -21.81 0.46
N SER A 106 16.19 -23.05 -0.03
CA SER A 106 14.99 -23.88 -0.10
C SER A 106 14.39 -24.21 1.28
N CYS A 107 15.20 -24.12 2.35
CA CYS A 107 14.75 -24.24 3.73
C CYS A 107 13.75 -23.11 4.10
N PHE A 108 14.12 -21.86 3.85
CA PHE A 108 13.33 -20.69 4.27
C PHE A 108 12.20 -20.33 3.31
N VAL A 109 12.30 -20.71 2.02
CA VAL A 109 11.23 -20.52 1.02
C VAL A 109 10.23 -21.69 1.01
N GLY A 110 10.55 -22.78 1.71
CA GLY A 110 9.77 -24.01 1.76
C GLY A 110 8.41 -23.88 2.46
N GLU A 111 7.54 -24.85 2.20
CA GLU A 111 6.18 -24.92 2.78
C GLU A 111 6.18 -24.95 4.31
N THR A 112 7.17 -25.60 4.92
CA THR A 112 7.29 -25.68 6.38
C THR A 112 7.52 -24.32 7.02
N MET A 113 8.31 -23.46 6.37
CA MET A 113 8.55 -22.11 6.86
C MET A 113 7.31 -21.24 6.70
N LYS A 114 6.63 -21.35 5.55
CA LYS A 114 5.33 -20.70 5.32
C LYS A 114 4.26 -21.12 6.33
N ASN A 115 4.30 -22.36 6.82
CA ASN A 115 3.41 -22.81 7.88
C ASN A 115 3.69 -22.11 9.22
N CYS A 116 4.96 -21.83 9.56
CA CYS A 116 5.27 -21.00 10.72
C CYS A 116 4.75 -19.56 10.55
N GLU A 117 4.96 -18.96 9.37
CA GLU A 117 4.47 -17.60 9.05
C GLU A 117 2.93 -17.50 9.08
N SER A 118 2.23 -18.51 8.55
CA SER A 118 0.76 -18.52 8.50
C SER A 118 0.11 -18.87 9.84
N SER A 119 0.77 -19.73 10.64
CA SER A 119 0.29 -20.08 12.00
C SER A 119 0.44 -18.91 12.97
N TYR A 120 1.46 -18.08 12.78
CA TYR A 120 1.78 -16.95 13.64
C TYR A 120 1.93 -15.67 12.82
N PRO A 121 0.84 -15.14 12.22
CA PRO A 121 0.93 -13.97 11.37
C PRO A 121 1.39 -12.77 12.19
N LEU A 122 2.59 -12.29 11.89
CA LEU A 122 3.18 -11.11 12.51
C LEU A 122 2.69 -9.81 11.85
N GLY A 123 2.00 -9.88 10.70
CA GLY A 123 1.62 -8.74 9.88
C GLY A 123 0.50 -7.85 10.45
N GLY A 124 0.64 -6.54 10.23
CA GLY A 124 -0.47 -5.56 10.29
C GLY A 124 -0.52 -4.64 11.50
N VAL A 125 0.33 -4.80 12.50
CA VAL A 125 0.35 -3.94 13.68
C VAL A 125 1.73 -3.31 13.79
N GLN A 126 1.77 -1.97 13.82
CA GLN A 126 3.01 -1.21 14.00
C GLN A 126 3.54 -1.47 15.42
N TYR A 127 4.53 -2.34 15.57
CA TYR A 127 5.08 -2.67 16.90
C TYR A 127 6.13 -1.67 17.37
N ALA A 128 5.89 -0.38 17.15
CA ALA A 128 6.68 0.67 17.77
C ALA A 128 6.53 0.66 19.31
N SER A 129 5.45 0.07 19.82
CA SER A 129 5.25 -0.17 21.26
C SER A 129 5.37 -1.65 21.58
N PHE A 130 6.21 -1.97 22.57
CA PHE A 130 6.33 -3.29 23.19
C PHE A 130 4.95 -3.78 23.68
N ASN A 131 4.28 -4.62 22.89
CA ASN A 131 3.03 -5.27 23.28
C ASN A 131 3.33 -6.72 23.71
N PRO A 132 3.03 -7.11 24.96
CA PRO A 132 3.24 -8.47 25.47
C PRO A 132 2.58 -9.56 24.62
N GLU A 133 1.40 -9.30 24.05
CA GLU A 133 0.70 -10.27 23.20
C GLU A 133 1.44 -10.48 21.88
N THR A 134 1.96 -9.41 21.30
CA THR A 134 2.80 -9.51 20.11
C THR A 134 4.06 -10.31 20.41
N CYS A 135 4.74 -10.02 21.51
CA CYS A 135 5.93 -10.77 21.88
C CYS A 135 5.63 -12.24 22.16
N ARG A 136 4.46 -12.57 22.71
CA ARG A 136 4.00 -13.96 22.82
C ARG A 136 3.86 -14.62 21.45
N LYS A 137 3.20 -13.96 20.48
CA LYS A 137 3.06 -14.48 19.11
C LYS A 137 4.41 -14.63 18.41
N TYR A 138 5.29 -13.63 18.56
CA TYR A 138 6.64 -13.67 18.01
C TYR A 138 7.47 -14.81 18.60
N ASN A 139 7.38 -15.06 19.91
CA ASN A 139 8.09 -16.18 20.53
C ASN A 139 7.59 -17.53 20.01
N LEU A 140 6.29 -17.71 19.80
CA LEU A 140 5.76 -18.93 19.17
C LEU A 140 6.22 -19.09 17.72
N PHE A 141 6.24 -17.99 16.96
CA PHE A 141 6.81 -17.96 15.61
C PHE A 141 8.29 -18.37 15.63
N TYR A 142 9.09 -17.73 16.49
CA TYR A 142 10.51 -18.02 16.67
C TYR A 142 10.74 -19.49 17.01
N ASP A 143 10.00 -20.06 17.95
CA ASP A 143 10.14 -21.47 18.35
C ASP A 143 9.82 -22.42 17.18
N CYS A 144 8.78 -22.12 16.39
CA CYS A 144 8.45 -22.86 15.17
C CYS A 144 9.58 -22.81 14.12
N VAL A 145 10.14 -21.62 13.90
CA VAL A 145 11.25 -21.40 12.95
C VAL A 145 12.49 -22.14 13.42
N MET A 146 12.84 -22.04 14.70
CA MET A 146 13.99 -22.75 15.29
C MET A 146 13.86 -24.26 15.15
N ASP A 147 12.70 -24.82 15.49
CA ASP A 147 12.44 -26.26 15.36
C ASP A 147 12.54 -26.71 13.90
N THR A 148 11.97 -25.94 12.98
CA THR A 148 12.05 -26.22 11.55
C THR A 148 13.49 -26.18 11.03
N VAL A 149 14.26 -25.15 11.39
CA VAL A 149 15.66 -25.01 10.96
C VAL A 149 16.52 -26.14 11.51
N HIS A 150 16.36 -26.49 12.79
CA HIS A 150 17.18 -27.51 13.42
C HIS A 150 16.86 -28.93 12.91
N ASN A 151 15.59 -29.22 12.65
CA ASN A 151 15.14 -30.56 12.29
C ASN A 151 15.11 -30.81 10.77
N ARG A 152 14.96 -29.77 9.95
CA ARG A 152 14.69 -29.92 8.51
C ARG A 152 15.70 -29.26 7.60
N CYS A 153 16.47 -28.30 8.09
CA CYS A 153 17.39 -27.52 7.26
C CYS A 153 18.82 -28.02 7.36
N ARG A 154 19.66 -27.63 6.39
CA ARG A 154 21.07 -28.00 6.43
C ARG A 154 21.77 -27.16 7.50
N PRO A 155 22.86 -27.64 8.13
CA PRO A 155 23.63 -26.85 9.08
C PRO A 155 24.13 -25.51 8.51
N GLU A 156 24.34 -25.43 7.19
CA GLU A 156 24.73 -24.20 6.51
C GLU A 156 23.61 -23.15 6.49
N ASP A 157 22.34 -23.57 6.45
CA ASP A 157 21.17 -22.69 6.47
C ASP A 157 20.95 -22.07 7.85
N GLU A 158 21.43 -22.70 8.94
CA GLU A 158 21.35 -22.15 10.29
C GLU A 158 22.02 -20.77 10.39
N ARG A 159 23.01 -20.49 9.54
CA ARG A 159 23.67 -19.19 9.46
C ARG A 159 22.77 -18.07 8.93
N LEU A 160 21.75 -18.42 8.14
CA LEU A 160 20.80 -17.48 7.53
C LEU A 160 19.62 -17.15 8.48
N LEU A 161 19.49 -17.90 9.58
CA LEU A 161 18.40 -17.81 10.54
C LEU A 161 18.17 -16.39 11.08
N GLY A 162 19.22 -15.70 11.55
CA GLY A 162 19.04 -14.37 12.13
C GLY A 162 18.58 -13.36 11.09
N GLN A 163 19.08 -13.45 9.86
CA GLN A 163 18.64 -12.59 8.76
C GLN A 163 17.15 -12.80 8.47
N TYR A 164 16.70 -14.05 8.43
CA TYR A 164 15.30 -14.40 8.25
C TYR A 164 14.41 -13.91 9.41
N LEU A 165 14.82 -14.15 10.66
CA LEU A 165 14.06 -13.74 11.84
C LEU A 165 13.90 -12.22 11.94
N VAL A 166 14.93 -11.46 11.58
CA VAL A 166 14.84 -9.99 11.53
C VAL A 166 14.00 -9.51 10.35
N ASP A 167 14.09 -10.14 9.18
CA ASP A 167 13.28 -9.75 8.02
C ASP A 167 11.78 -10.00 8.27
N SER A 168 11.44 -11.13 8.90
CA SER A 168 10.06 -11.51 9.18
C SER A 168 9.51 -10.88 10.46
N GLY A 169 10.33 -10.75 11.50
CA GLY A 169 9.96 -10.21 12.82
C GLY A 169 10.18 -8.71 13.00
N GLN A 170 11.03 -8.11 12.17
CA GLN A 170 11.48 -6.72 12.29
C GLN A 170 11.98 -6.43 13.73
N ASP A 171 11.54 -5.32 14.32
CA ASP A 171 11.95 -4.88 15.64
C ASP A 171 11.58 -5.89 16.76
N LEU A 172 10.61 -6.77 16.53
CA LEU A 172 10.25 -7.82 17.50
C LEU A 172 11.40 -8.80 17.74
N ALA A 173 12.28 -8.99 16.75
CA ALA A 173 13.34 -9.98 16.82
C ALA A 173 14.36 -9.73 17.94
N TRP A 174 14.56 -8.47 18.34
CA TRP A 174 15.39 -8.09 19.49
C TRP A 174 14.60 -7.40 20.61
N ASN A 175 13.39 -6.90 20.35
CA ASN A 175 12.56 -6.30 21.39
C ASN A 175 11.80 -7.32 22.23
N CYS A 176 11.51 -8.50 21.67
CA CYS A 176 10.81 -9.57 22.37
C CYS A 176 11.81 -10.53 23.01
N GLY A 177 12.13 -10.25 24.26
CA GLY A 177 12.91 -11.16 25.09
C GLY A 177 12.16 -12.46 25.41
N GLU A 178 12.91 -13.45 25.90
CA GLU A 178 12.30 -14.59 26.58
C GLU A 178 11.56 -14.02 27.81
N SER A 179 10.23 -14.15 27.83
CA SER A 179 9.45 -13.75 28.99
C SER A 179 10.03 -14.47 30.21
N PRO A 180 10.44 -13.77 31.28
CA PRO A 180 11.05 -14.39 32.47
C PRO A 180 10.17 -15.44 33.15
N GLY A 181 8.89 -15.52 32.79
CA GLY A 181 7.92 -16.53 33.24
C GLY A 181 7.61 -17.63 32.22
N GLY A 182 8.44 -17.84 31.20
CA GLY A 182 8.32 -18.89 30.19
C GLY A 182 8.59 -20.31 30.72
N ALA A 183 7.96 -20.66 31.85
CA ALA A 183 7.56 -22.04 32.07
C ALA A 183 6.48 -22.34 31.03
N THR A 184 6.84 -23.18 30.08
CA THR A 184 5.99 -23.75 29.05
C THR A 184 4.65 -24.23 29.63
N SER A 185 3.55 -23.93 28.91
CA SER A 185 2.36 -24.77 28.74
C SER A 185 1.40 -25.13 29.90
N ASP A 186 1.58 -24.69 31.16
CA ASP A 186 0.62 -25.09 32.23
C ASP A 186 -0.65 -24.23 32.38
N TRP A 187 -0.72 -23.05 31.74
CA TRP A 187 -1.93 -22.21 31.79
C TRP A 187 -3.09 -22.73 30.92
N ASP A 188 -2.83 -23.54 29.89
CA ASP A 188 -3.90 -24.17 29.09
C ASP A 188 -4.34 -25.54 29.64
N ARG A 189 -3.55 -26.18 30.52
CA ARG A 189 -3.97 -27.44 31.18
C ARG A 189 -4.80 -27.24 32.44
N THR A 190 -4.75 -26.06 33.05
CA THR A 190 -5.50 -25.78 34.28
C THR A 190 -6.91 -25.24 34.04
N ARG A 191 -7.27 -24.88 32.80
CA ARG A 191 -8.63 -24.40 32.48
C ARG A 191 -9.65 -25.52 32.23
N ASP A 192 -9.21 -26.73 31.88
CA ASP A 192 -10.09 -27.87 31.59
C ASP A 192 -10.13 -28.96 32.68
N ARG A 193 -9.48 -28.76 33.84
CA ARG A 193 -9.34 -29.84 34.85
C ARG A 193 -9.67 -29.52 36.30
N GLY A 194 -10.43 -28.46 36.61
CA GLY A 194 -10.70 -28.13 38.01
C GLY A 194 -11.92 -27.27 38.31
N THR A 195 -13.13 -27.81 38.13
CA THR A 195 -14.33 -27.36 38.89
C THR A 195 -15.36 -28.48 39.04
N TYR A 196 -14.94 -29.65 39.50
CA TYR A 196 -15.80 -30.57 40.25
C TYR A 196 -14.97 -31.12 41.39
N ASP A 197 -15.01 -30.44 42.53
CA ASP A 197 -14.82 -31.03 43.86
C ASP A 197 -15.11 -29.94 44.89
N ARG A 198 -16.41 -29.79 45.17
CA ARG A 198 -16.92 -29.05 46.33
C ARG A 198 -17.27 -30.09 47.39
N THR A 199 -16.27 -30.57 48.10
CA THR A 199 -16.45 -31.24 49.39
C THR A 199 -16.72 -30.18 50.45
N GLY A 200 -17.72 -30.44 51.29
CA GLY A 200 -18.18 -29.53 52.33
C GLY A 200 -19.41 -30.11 53.02
N ASP A 201 -19.13 -30.95 54.00
CA ASP A 201 -20.04 -31.73 54.83
C ASP A 201 -21.22 -30.94 55.41
N ARG A 202 -22.40 -31.58 55.45
CA ARG A 202 -23.37 -31.34 56.52
C ARG A 202 -24.33 -32.52 56.74
N ASP A 203 -24.28 -33.00 57.96
CA ASP A 203 -25.05 -34.10 58.53
C ASP A 203 -26.56 -34.00 58.33
N ARG A 204 -27.20 -35.14 58.01
CA ARG A 204 -28.57 -35.44 58.45
C ARG A 204 -28.89 -36.94 58.34
N THR A 205 -28.71 -37.62 59.47
CA THR A 205 -29.64 -38.57 60.10
C THR A 205 -30.79 -39.14 59.26
N GLY A 206 -30.97 -40.46 59.31
CA GLY A 206 -32.30 -41.07 59.40
C GLY A 206 -32.57 -42.23 58.44
N ASP A 207 -32.36 -43.44 58.96
CA ASP A 207 -33.24 -44.63 58.88
C ASP A 207 -34.09 -44.88 57.61
N ARG A 208 -33.92 -46.06 57.01
CA ARG A 208 -34.91 -47.16 57.05
C ARG A 208 -34.64 -48.23 55.98
N ASP A 209 -34.46 -49.45 56.48
CA ASP A 209 -35.07 -50.71 56.04
C ASP A 209 -35.79 -50.72 54.67
N ARG A 210 -35.41 -51.64 53.80
CA ARG A 210 -36.25 -52.82 53.49
C ARG A 210 -35.69 -53.70 52.38
N ASP A 211 -35.64 -54.98 52.70
CA ASP A 211 -35.66 -56.11 51.78
C ASP A 211 -36.78 -55.99 50.72
N ARG A 212 -36.55 -56.56 49.53
CA ARG A 212 -37.46 -57.55 48.91
C ARG A 212 -37.01 -57.95 47.50
N THR A 213 -36.61 -59.21 47.38
CA THR A 213 -37.14 -60.24 46.46
C THR A 213 -37.88 -59.79 45.20
N GLY A 214 -37.54 -60.44 44.09
CA GLY A 214 -38.56 -61.03 43.20
C GLY A 214 -38.43 -60.70 41.72
N ASP A 215 -38.03 -61.70 40.96
CA ASP A 215 -38.64 -62.19 39.70
C ASP A 215 -39.73 -61.29 39.07
N ARG A 216 -39.61 -61.04 37.75
CA ARG A 216 -40.56 -61.57 36.76
C ARG A 216 -40.33 -61.09 35.32
N ASP A 217 -40.42 -62.09 34.46
CA ASP A 217 -40.80 -62.07 33.04
C ASP A 217 -41.92 -61.09 32.68
N ARG A 218 -41.83 -60.55 31.45
CA ARG A 218 -42.83 -60.64 30.35
C ARG A 218 -42.90 -59.38 29.49
N ASP A 219 -42.63 -59.58 28.21
CA ASP A 219 -43.52 -59.32 27.08
C ASP A 219 -44.65 -58.29 27.28
N ARG A 220 -44.71 -57.27 26.40
CA ARG A 220 -45.73 -57.21 25.34
C ARG A 220 -45.74 -55.88 24.57
N THR A 221 -45.70 -56.06 23.24
CA THR A 221 -46.49 -55.39 22.19
C THR A 221 -46.27 -53.92 21.88
N GLY A 222 -46.00 -53.67 20.60
CA GLY A 222 -46.17 -52.37 19.97
C GLY A 222 -45.73 -52.33 18.52
N ASP A 223 -46.25 -53.24 17.69
CA ASP A 223 -46.09 -53.27 16.24
C ASP A 223 -46.57 -51.97 15.57
N ARG A 224 -45.85 -51.54 14.51
CA ARG A 224 -46.47 -51.12 13.24
C ARG A 224 -45.46 -51.03 12.10
N ASP A 225 -45.45 -52.10 11.32
CA ASP A 225 -45.28 -52.23 9.88
C ASP A 225 -45.26 -50.94 9.04
N ARG A 226 -44.29 -50.84 8.11
CA ARG A 226 -44.62 -50.96 6.67
C ARG A 226 -43.39 -51.23 5.80
N ASP A 227 -43.50 -52.32 5.06
CA ASP A 227 -42.49 -52.93 4.18
C ASP A 227 -42.28 -52.25 2.81
N ARG A 228 -41.32 -52.86 2.07
CA ARG A 228 -41.35 -53.25 0.63
C ARG A 228 -40.79 -52.24 -0.38
N TYR A 229 -39.88 -52.54 -1.31
CA TYR A 229 -39.31 -53.77 -1.94
C TYR A 229 -37.85 -53.42 -2.36
N GLY A 230 -36.80 -54.28 -2.33
CA GLY A 230 -36.52 -55.45 -3.21
C GLY A 230 -36.15 -54.97 -4.64
N ASP A 231 -35.10 -55.33 -5.38
CA ASP A 231 -34.09 -56.41 -5.42
C ASP A 231 -32.93 -55.93 -6.35
N ARG A 232 -31.63 -56.23 -6.14
CA ARG A 232 -30.86 -57.43 -6.57
C ARG A 232 -30.90 -57.74 -8.09
N TYR A 233 -29.84 -57.43 -8.84
CA TYR A 233 -28.91 -58.40 -9.49
C TYR A 233 -27.95 -57.75 -10.51
N SER A 234 -26.78 -58.39 -10.59
CA SER A 234 -25.60 -58.13 -11.42
C SER A 234 -25.77 -58.37 -12.94
N ASN A 235 -24.70 -57.96 -13.64
CA ASN A 235 -24.05 -58.58 -14.81
C ASN A 235 -24.18 -57.92 -16.19
N ASP A 236 -22.98 -57.69 -16.74
CA ASP A 236 -22.52 -57.94 -18.11
C ASP A 236 -23.29 -57.32 -19.29
N ARG A 237 -22.63 -56.43 -20.04
CA ARG A 237 -21.99 -56.81 -21.33
C ARG A 237 -21.46 -55.60 -22.10
N GLU A 238 -20.31 -55.84 -22.67
CA GLU A 238 -19.66 -55.10 -23.75
C GLU A 238 -20.53 -54.99 -25.02
N ARG A 239 -20.06 -54.10 -25.91
CA ARG A 239 -19.94 -54.25 -27.37
C ARG A 239 -21.01 -53.65 -28.31
N ASP A 240 -20.44 -52.91 -29.28
CA ASP A 240 -20.87 -52.63 -30.66
C ASP A 240 -22.13 -51.74 -30.81
N GLY A 241 -22.23 -50.71 -31.67
CA GLY A 241 -21.55 -50.39 -32.92
C GLY A 241 -22.61 -50.10 -34.00
N TYR A 242 -22.47 -48.96 -34.69
CA TYR A 242 -23.03 -48.59 -36.02
C TYR A 242 -24.45 -47.98 -36.22
N ASN A 243 -24.43 -46.76 -36.77
CA ASN A 243 -25.13 -46.18 -37.95
C ASN A 243 -26.62 -46.43 -38.23
N ASN A 244 -27.41 -45.34 -38.32
CA ASN A 244 -28.13 -44.82 -39.51
C ASN A 244 -29.13 -43.72 -39.05
N ARG A 245 -29.15 -42.48 -39.56
CA ARG A 245 -29.45 -41.95 -40.91
C ARG A 245 -30.96 -41.66 -41.15
N GLY A 246 -31.26 -40.37 -41.36
CA GLY A 246 -32.48 -39.83 -42.00
C GLY A 246 -33.43 -39.12 -41.01
N GLY A 247 -33.93 -37.91 -41.23
CA GLY A 247 -33.85 -36.96 -42.34
C GLY A 247 -34.98 -35.92 -42.21
N SER A 248 -34.82 -34.80 -42.93
CA SER A 248 -35.83 -33.82 -43.41
C SER A 248 -36.20 -32.56 -42.58
N ASN A 249 -35.88 -31.43 -43.23
CA ASN A 249 -36.66 -30.22 -43.51
C ASN A 249 -37.01 -29.22 -42.39
N PHE A 250 -36.51 -27.98 -42.52
CA PHE A 250 -37.35 -26.81 -42.87
C PHE A 250 -36.48 -25.64 -43.40
N ASN A 251 -37.04 -24.94 -44.39
CA ASN A 251 -36.47 -23.87 -45.22
C ASN A 251 -36.65 -22.45 -44.62
N ASN A 252 -36.02 -21.47 -45.31
CA ASN A 252 -36.31 -20.02 -45.41
C ASN A 252 -35.74 -19.10 -44.31
N ASP A 253 -35.07 -17.97 -44.58
CA ASP A 253 -34.90 -17.15 -45.80
C ASP A 253 -33.55 -16.42 -45.83
N ARG A 254 -32.97 -16.31 -47.03
CA ARG A 254 -31.78 -15.53 -47.37
C ARG A 254 -32.03 -14.80 -48.69
N TYR A 255 -32.12 -13.47 -48.67
CA TYR A 255 -31.90 -12.60 -49.83
C TYR A 255 -31.50 -11.19 -49.38
N ASN A 256 -30.22 -10.84 -49.52
CA ASN A 256 -29.77 -9.76 -50.42
C ASN A 256 -28.25 -9.54 -50.29
N ASP A 257 -27.52 -10.11 -51.24
CA ASP A 257 -26.26 -9.58 -51.74
C ASP A 257 -26.56 -8.43 -52.71
N ARG A 258 -25.75 -7.37 -52.72
CA ARG A 258 -24.89 -7.00 -53.87
C ARG A 258 -24.42 -5.54 -53.84
N ASN A 259 -23.16 -5.40 -54.29
CA ASN A 259 -22.37 -4.21 -54.61
C ASN A 259 -21.60 -3.64 -53.40
N ARG A 260 -20.26 -3.52 -53.44
CA ARG A 260 -19.43 -3.16 -54.59
C ARG A 260 -17.94 -3.35 -54.27
N ASP A 261 -17.29 -4.30 -54.93
CA ASP A 261 -15.83 -4.33 -55.08
C ASP A 261 -15.41 -3.42 -56.24
N ARG A 262 -14.39 -2.57 -56.02
CA ARG A 262 -13.49 -2.12 -57.10
C ARG A 262 -12.19 -1.47 -56.60
N TYR A 263 -11.08 -2.02 -57.10
CA TYR A 263 -9.69 -1.51 -57.14
C TYR A 263 -8.88 -1.59 -55.83
N ALA A 264 -7.59 -1.93 -55.80
CA ALA A 264 -6.64 -2.42 -56.80
C ALA A 264 -5.44 -3.06 -56.05
N SER A 265 -4.72 -3.92 -56.76
CA SER A 265 -3.52 -4.63 -56.34
C SER A 265 -2.31 -3.74 -56.02
N GLY A 266 -1.54 -4.17 -55.01
CA GLY A 266 -0.07 -4.16 -55.08
C GLY A 266 0.64 -3.10 -54.24
N GLN A 267 1.25 -3.52 -53.13
CA GLN A 267 2.66 -3.25 -52.83
C GLN A 267 3.10 -4.01 -51.56
N ASN A 268 4.15 -4.82 -51.73
CA ASN A 268 4.99 -5.36 -50.67
C ASN A 268 5.59 -4.21 -49.84
N TYR A 269 5.40 -4.23 -48.51
CA TYR A 269 6.27 -3.50 -47.58
C TYR A 269 6.83 -4.47 -46.52
N PRO A 270 8.16 -4.43 -46.28
CA PRO A 270 8.82 -5.31 -45.33
C PRO A 270 8.57 -4.84 -43.89
N TYR A 271 8.49 -5.83 -42.99
CA TYR A 271 8.50 -5.65 -41.54
C TYR A 271 9.72 -4.82 -41.10
N GLY A 272 9.48 -3.55 -40.78
CA GLY A 272 10.40 -2.65 -40.09
C GLY A 272 9.65 -2.01 -38.94
N GLY A 273 9.56 -2.72 -37.80
CA GLY A 273 8.99 -2.20 -36.57
C GLY A 273 9.94 -1.19 -35.93
N SER A 274 9.96 0.03 -36.45
CA SER A 274 10.59 1.17 -35.79
C SER A 274 9.67 1.61 -34.65
N ASN A 275 10.07 1.32 -33.40
CA ASN A 275 9.50 1.94 -32.20
C ASN A 275 9.99 3.39 -32.13
N ASP A 276 9.52 4.22 -33.06
CA ASP A 276 9.69 5.67 -32.98
C ASP A 276 8.69 6.20 -31.96
N TYR A 277 9.08 6.08 -30.69
CA TYR A 277 8.51 6.88 -29.61
C TYR A 277 8.98 8.32 -29.87
N VAL A 278 8.29 9.00 -30.79
CA VAL A 278 8.48 10.43 -31.06
C VAL A 278 8.16 11.15 -29.75
N GLY A 279 9.22 11.68 -29.14
CA GLY A 279 9.21 12.30 -27.83
C GLY A 279 8.20 13.44 -27.74
N SER A 280 7.00 13.12 -27.27
CA SER A 280 6.25 14.11 -26.52
C SER A 280 7.01 14.29 -25.20
N SER A 281 7.61 15.47 -25.05
CA SER A 281 8.38 15.94 -23.89
C SER A 281 7.55 16.08 -22.60
N ASP A 282 6.48 15.31 -22.46
CA ASP A 282 5.65 15.23 -21.27
C ASP A 282 6.24 14.19 -20.33
N VAL A 283 7.35 14.61 -19.72
CA VAL A 283 8.19 13.96 -18.69
C VAL A 283 7.40 13.54 -17.42
N THR A 284 6.09 13.79 -17.38
CA THR A 284 5.21 13.46 -16.25
C THR A 284 3.91 12.86 -16.76
N CYS A 285 4.04 11.87 -17.65
CA CYS A 285 2.97 11.39 -18.52
C CYS A 285 1.69 10.92 -17.78
N CYS A 286 1.74 10.59 -16.48
CA CYS A 286 0.60 9.98 -15.78
C CYS A 286 -0.15 10.84 -14.78
N ARG A 287 0.31 12.07 -14.46
CA ARG A 287 -0.30 12.85 -13.37
C ARG A 287 -1.73 13.31 -13.65
N THR A 288 -2.02 13.65 -14.90
CA THR A 288 -3.31 14.21 -15.32
C THR A 288 -4.24 13.17 -15.93
N GLU A 289 -3.77 11.93 -16.04
CA GLU A 289 -4.51 10.90 -16.73
C GLU A 289 -5.56 10.27 -15.85
N ARG A 290 -6.60 9.72 -16.50
CA ARG A 290 -7.56 8.91 -15.78
C ARG A 290 -6.92 7.58 -15.44
N CYS A 291 -7.40 7.00 -14.36
CA CYS A 291 -7.04 5.65 -14.00
C CYS A 291 -7.30 4.68 -15.16
N ASP A 292 -6.24 4.00 -15.64
CA ASP A 292 -6.31 3.06 -16.77
C ASP A 292 -5.44 1.82 -16.51
N ARG A 293 -6.10 0.66 -16.39
CA ARG A 293 -5.44 -0.64 -16.19
C ARG A 293 -4.55 -1.05 -17.35
N TYR A 294 -4.90 -0.69 -18.58
CA TYR A 294 -4.07 -1.03 -19.75
C TYR A 294 -2.73 -0.29 -19.68
N ARG A 295 -2.78 0.99 -19.32
CA ARG A 295 -1.59 1.79 -19.10
C ARG A 295 -0.75 1.30 -17.92
N GLN A 296 -1.38 0.94 -16.81
CA GLN A 296 -0.69 0.32 -15.69
C GLN A 296 0.09 -0.93 -16.13
N SER A 297 -0.54 -1.83 -16.88
CA SER A 297 0.12 -3.02 -17.45
C SER A 297 1.28 -2.64 -18.36
N THR A 298 1.09 -1.64 -19.23
CA THR A 298 2.14 -1.19 -20.16
C THR A 298 3.38 -0.68 -19.42
N CYS A 299 3.19 0.13 -18.38
CA CYS A 299 4.30 0.63 -17.56
C CYS A 299 4.96 -0.50 -16.76
N ARG A 300 4.17 -1.43 -16.20
CA ARG A 300 4.67 -2.63 -15.54
C ARG A 300 5.53 -3.50 -16.47
N ASP A 301 5.07 -3.74 -17.69
CA ASP A 301 5.74 -4.62 -18.67
C ASP A 301 6.98 -3.95 -19.27
N SER A 302 6.95 -2.64 -19.49
CA SER A 302 8.13 -1.86 -19.90
C SER A 302 9.21 -1.88 -18.82
N LEU A 303 8.82 -1.66 -17.57
CA LEU A 303 9.72 -1.65 -16.42
C LEU A 303 10.30 -3.04 -16.15
N SER A 304 9.47 -4.09 -16.16
CA SER A 304 9.91 -5.48 -15.97
C SER A 304 10.91 -5.89 -17.04
N ARG A 305 10.61 -5.62 -18.32
CA ARG A 305 11.54 -5.91 -19.44
C ARG A 305 12.88 -5.18 -19.26
N THR A 306 12.85 -3.93 -18.81
CA THR A 306 14.09 -3.18 -18.58
C THR A 306 14.91 -3.77 -17.44
N ILE A 307 14.25 -4.15 -16.33
CA ILE A 307 14.92 -4.80 -15.19
C ILE A 307 15.52 -6.16 -15.60
N ASP A 308 14.74 -7.00 -16.28
CA ASP A 308 15.11 -8.38 -16.59
C ASP A 308 16.17 -8.47 -17.72
N ASN A 309 16.14 -7.55 -18.71
CA ASN A 309 17.10 -7.54 -19.82
C ASN A 309 18.50 -7.09 -19.42
N THR A 310 18.67 -6.44 -18.26
CA THR A 310 19.96 -5.83 -17.86
C THR A 310 20.80 -6.75 -16.98
N GLY A 311 20.68 -8.07 -17.14
CA GLY A 311 21.62 -9.04 -16.58
C GLY A 311 23.07 -8.91 -17.09
N ARG A 312 23.37 -7.90 -17.94
CA ARG A 312 24.72 -7.54 -18.38
C ARG A 312 25.22 -6.32 -17.60
N PRO A 313 26.44 -6.36 -17.03
CA PRO A 313 27.00 -5.32 -16.16
C PRO A 313 27.44 -4.01 -16.90
N GLY A 314 26.61 -3.49 -17.80
CA GLY A 314 26.82 -2.20 -18.45
C GLY A 314 25.90 -1.13 -17.87
N ASN A 315 26.43 0.06 -17.59
CA ASN A 315 25.62 1.22 -17.28
C ASN A 315 24.63 1.47 -18.43
N LEU A 316 23.35 1.65 -18.10
CA LEU A 316 22.35 2.11 -19.07
C LEU A 316 22.77 3.47 -19.64
N ASP A 317 22.27 3.84 -20.80
CA ASP A 317 22.43 5.21 -21.28
C ASP A 317 21.49 6.17 -20.52
N ARG A 318 21.79 7.48 -20.59
CA ARG A 318 20.99 8.51 -19.92
C ARG A 318 19.51 8.47 -20.33
N GLN A 319 19.24 8.14 -21.60
CA GLN A 319 17.87 8.08 -22.14
C GLN A 319 17.09 6.89 -21.61
N ALA A 320 17.67 5.67 -21.55
CA ALA A 320 17.02 4.53 -20.93
C ALA A 320 16.76 4.76 -19.45
N CYS A 321 17.66 5.45 -18.73
CA CYS A 321 17.42 5.79 -17.34
C CYS A 321 16.28 6.80 -17.14
N ARG A 322 16.15 7.82 -18.00
CA ARG A 322 14.99 8.71 -18.00
C ARG A 322 13.70 7.91 -18.22
N LYS A 323 13.66 7.08 -19.27
CA LYS A 323 12.49 6.23 -19.57
C LYS A 323 12.15 5.27 -18.43
N THR A 324 13.15 4.67 -17.79
CA THR A 324 12.93 3.76 -16.66
C THR A 324 12.31 4.50 -15.46
N ARG A 325 12.75 5.73 -15.18
CA ARG A 325 12.16 6.58 -14.14
C ARG A 325 10.73 6.99 -14.50
N ASP A 326 10.47 7.29 -15.77
CA ASP A 326 9.11 7.57 -16.27
C ASP A 326 8.17 6.37 -16.10
N ASP A 327 8.60 5.18 -16.53
CA ASP A 327 7.83 3.94 -16.39
C ASP A 327 7.57 3.62 -14.90
N PHE A 328 8.55 3.87 -14.04
CA PHE A 328 8.42 3.71 -12.58
C PHE A 328 7.41 4.71 -11.97
N ASN A 329 7.51 5.99 -12.32
CA ASN A 329 6.57 7.03 -11.90
C ASN A 329 5.15 6.72 -12.39
N CYS A 330 5.03 6.26 -13.64
CA CYS A 330 3.77 5.81 -14.22
C CYS A 330 3.16 4.68 -13.40
N LEU A 331 3.92 3.60 -13.18
CA LEU A 331 3.43 2.43 -12.47
C LEU A 331 3.00 2.79 -11.04
N MET A 332 3.83 3.55 -10.32
CA MET A 332 3.53 3.97 -8.95
C MET A 332 2.25 4.81 -8.90
N TRP A 333 2.08 5.76 -9.81
CA TRP A 333 0.87 6.59 -9.87
C TRP A 333 -0.36 5.74 -10.19
N GLN A 334 -0.29 4.87 -11.21
CA GLN A 334 -1.40 4.01 -11.60
C GLN A 334 -1.76 3.04 -10.46
N THR A 335 -0.79 2.37 -9.84
CA THR A 335 -1.04 1.43 -8.73
C THR A 335 -1.67 2.13 -7.51
N ALA A 336 -1.23 3.36 -7.18
CA ALA A 336 -1.82 4.13 -6.09
C ALA A 336 -3.29 4.57 -6.39
N HIS A 337 -3.65 4.84 -7.64
CA HIS A 337 -4.99 5.37 -7.98
C HIS A 337 -5.96 4.33 -8.55
N CYS A 338 -5.45 3.23 -9.11
CA CYS A 338 -6.24 2.25 -9.86
C CYS A 338 -6.36 0.89 -9.23
N SER A 339 -5.32 0.48 -8.51
CA SER A 339 -5.28 -0.86 -7.96
C SER A 339 -6.00 -0.91 -6.62
N ASN A 340 -6.67 -2.04 -6.39
CA ASN A 340 -7.10 -2.43 -5.05
C ASN A 340 -5.88 -2.87 -4.22
N ARG A 341 -6.10 -3.17 -2.94
CA ARG A 341 -5.01 -3.55 -2.03
C ARG A 341 -4.29 -4.82 -2.49
N GLU A 342 -5.04 -5.82 -2.97
CA GLU A 342 -4.49 -7.10 -3.40
C GLU A 342 -3.58 -6.95 -4.63
N ASP A 343 -3.96 -6.12 -5.61
CA ASP A 343 -3.14 -5.85 -6.79
C ASP A 343 -1.89 -5.01 -6.42
N ARG A 344 -2.00 -4.09 -5.45
CA ARG A 344 -0.83 -3.35 -4.91
C ARG A 344 0.18 -4.29 -4.26
N ASP A 345 -0.30 -5.28 -3.52
CA ASP A 345 0.55 -6.29 -2.88
C ASP A 345 1.27 -7.16 -3.93
N ARG A 346 0.59 -7.51 -5.04
CA ARG A 346 1.23 -8.21 -6.18
C ARG A 346 2.30 -7.36 -6.87
N ASP A 347 2.12 -6.05 -6.90
CA ASP A 347 3.08 -5.10 -7.50
C ASP A 347 4.24 -4.74 -6.54
N ASN A 348 4.20 -5.15 -5.28
CA ASN A 348 5.22 -4.80 -4.30
C ASN A 348 6.63 -5.26 -4.72
N ASP A 349 6.74 -6.48 -5.27
CA ASP A 349 8.02 -7.02 -5.75
C ASP A 349 8.62 -6.17 -6.89
N ILE A 350 7.80 -5.76 -7.87
CA ILE A 350 8.30 -4.96 -8.99
C ILE A 350 8.75 -3.57 -8.53
N PHE A 351 8.07 -2.93 -7.57
CA PHE A 351 8.53 -1.65 -7.02
C PHE A 351 9.88 -1.77 -6.32
N ARG A 352 10.09 -2.81 -5.52
CA ARG A 352 11.36 -3.06 -4.83
C ARG A 352 12.48 -3.32 -5.84
N ARG A 353 12.26 -4.22 -6.81
CA ARG A 353 13.23 -4.51 -7.87
C ARG A 353 13.56 -3.27 -8.71
N ALA A 354 12.55 -2.49 -9.09
CA ALA A 354 12.72 -1.27 -9.87
C ALA A 354 13.50 -0.19 -9.11
N ARG A 355 13.21 0.01 -7.82
CA ARG A 355 13.98 0.92 -6.96
C ARG A 355 15.45 0.52 -6.92
N ASP A 356 15.73 -0.75 -6.62
CA ASP A 356 17.10 -1.24 -6.50
C ASP A 356 17.83 -1.21 -7.86
N PHE A 357 17.09 -1.36 -8.95
CA PHE A 357 17.59 -1.22 -10.31
C PHE A 357 17.97 0.24 -10.63
N ILE A 358 17.05 1.18 -10.41
CA ILE A 358 17.28 2.61 -10.63
C ILE A 358 18.47 3.08 -9.79
N SER A 359 18.56 2.65 -8.52
CA SER A 359 19.65 3.07 -7.65
C SER A 359 21.01 2.50 -8.06
N ARG A 360 21.04 1.29 -8.64
CA ARG A 360 22.30 0.69 -9.12
C ARG A 360 22.73 1.21 -10.49
N GLN A 361 21.78 1.38 -11.41
CA GLN A 361 22.09 1.59 -12.83
C GLN A 361 21.91 3.04 -13.30
N CYS A 362 21.05 3.82 -12.64
CA CYS A 362 20.67 5.17 -13.10
C CYS A 362 21.15 6.31 -12.21
N ASP A 363 21.52 6.02 -10.97
CA ASP A 363 22.07 6.98 -10.03
C ASP A 363 23.46 7.52 -10.42
N SER A 364 24.12 6.92 -11.42
CA SER A 364 25.38 7.43 -11.99
C SER A 364 25.19 8.69 -12.84
N TYR A 365 23.99 8.90 -13.40
CA TYR A 365 23.70 10.05 -14.27
C TYR A 365 23.18 11.27 -13.52
N GLU A 366 22.50 11.06 -12.39
CA GLU A 366 21.99 12.08 -11.46
C GLU A 366 21.20 11.33 -10.37
N ARG A 367 21.44 11.62 -9.09
CA ARG A 367 20.59 11.13 -7.99
C ARG A 367 19.62 12.22 -7.57
N TRP A 368 18.45 11.82 -7.06
CA TRP A 368 17.53 12.78 -6.44
C TRP A 368 18.19 13.49 -5.24
N THR A 369 19.11 12.81 -4.53
CA THR A 369 19.88 13.36 -3.41
C THR A 369 20.78 14.52 -3.81
N ASP A 370 21.23 14.53 -5.07
CA ASP A 370 22.13 15.55 -5.61
C ASP A 370 21.33 16.68 -6.26
N ASN A 371 20.04 16.46 -6.51
CA ASN A 371 19.15 17.44 -7.12
C ASN A 371 18.83 18.58 -6.13
N SER A 372 19.14 19.81 -6.53
CA SER A 372 18.92 21.01 -5.72
C SER A 372 17.46 21.24 -5.31
N CYS A 373 16.49 20.83 -6.15
CA CYS A 373 15.06 20.96 -5.87
C CYS A 373 14.66 20.19 -4.59
N TYR A 374 15.09 18.94 -4.46
CA TYR A 374 14.72 18.07 -3.34
C TYR A 374 15.49 18.39 -2.04
N ARG A 375 16.56 19.19 -2.13
CA ARG A 375 17.35 19.64 -0.96
C ARG A 375 16.83 20.94 -0.34
N THR A 376 15.80 21.55 -0.92
CA THR A 376 15.24 22.81 -0.41
C THR A 376 14.63 22.65 0.98
N THR A 377 14.63 23.73 1.75
CA THR A 377 14.03 23.74 3.10
C THR A 377 12.54 23.44 3.09
N GLU A 378 11.85 23.81 2.02
CA GLU A 378 10.41 23.58 1.82
C GLU A 378 10.13 22.10 1.57
N MET A 379 10.97 21.44 0.78
CA MET A 379 10.87 20.00 0.59
C MET A 379 11.08 19.25 1.92
N GLN A 380 12.07 19.69 2.73
CA GLN A 380 12.29 19.15 4.07
C GLN A 380 11.11 19.42 5.03
N ARG A 381 10.41 20.55 4.89
CA ARG A 381 9.17 20.79 5.64
C ARG A 381 8.06 19.82 5.25
N CYS A 382 7.95 19.48 3.97
CA CYS A 382 7.03 18.42 3.56
C CYS A 382 7.44 17.07 4.18
N GLU A 383 8.74 16.73 4.20
CA GLU A 383 9.21 15.49 4.85
C GLU A 383 8.80 15.41 6.33
N ALA A 384 8.78 16.53 7.06
CA ALA A 384 8.35 16.56 8.46
C ALA A 384 6.87 16.15 8.67
N LEU A 385 6.06 16.14 7.61
CA LEU A 385 4.67 15.64 7.66
C LEU A 385 4.60 14.11 7.70
N LEU A 386 5.68 13.40 7.33
CA LEU A 386 5.75 11.94 7.47
C LEU A 386 5.97 11.56 8.94
N THR A 387 4.89 11.21 9.64
CA THR A 387 4.97 10.60 10.96
C THR A 387 5.45 9.15 10.83
N SER A 388 6.69 8.87 11.25
CA SER A 388 7.34 7.55 11.34
C SER A 388 6.98 6.55 10.21
N THR A 389 7.89 6.38 9.25
CA THR A 389 7.72 5.43 8.13
C THR A 389 7.89 3.97 8.52
N ARG A 390 8.22 3.67 9.79
CA ARG A 390 8.60 2.34 10.29
C ARG A 390 7.46 1.32 10.45
N GLY A 391 6.23 1.67 10.12
CA GLY A 391 5.07 0.82 10.41
C GLY A 391 4.26 0.34 9.20
N GLY A 392 4.77 0.50 7.98
CA GLY A 392 4.03 0.17 6.77
C GLY A 392 2.76 1.03 6.58
N ALA A 393 1.92 0.62 5.64
CA ALA A 393 0.73 1.36 5.24
C ALA A 393 -0.47 1.08 6.17
N ASN A 394 -0.54 1.76 7.31
CA ASN A 394 -1.76 1.85 8.12
C ASN A 394 -2.54 3.14 7.83
N TYR A 395 -3.73 3.29 8.42
CA TYR A 395 -4.60 4.46 8.18
C TYR A 395 -3.90 5.79 8.47
N GLU A 396 -3.25 5.92 9.63
CA GLU A 396 -2.61 7.17 10.06
C GLU A 396 -1.38 7.48 9.20
N SER A 397 -0.54 6.49 8.95
CA SER A 397 0.63 6.57 8.08
C SER A 397 0.24 6.93 6.64
N CYS A 398 -0.86 6.41 6.11
CA CYS A 398 -1.35 6.78 4.78
C CYS A 398 -1.97 8.18 4.71
N ARG A 399 -2.57 8.66 5.80
CA ARG A 399 -3.03 10.05 5.91
C ARG A 399 -1.84 11.02 5.94
N ALA A 400 -0.82 10.71 6.75
CA ALA A 400 0.42 11.46 6.82
C ALA A 400 1.15 11.45 5.45
N PHE A 401 1.22 10.29 4.81
CA PHE A 401 1.77 10.14 3.46
C PHE A 401 1.03 10.98 2.42
N THR A 402 -0.31 10.99 2.43
CA THR A 402 -1.09 11.83 1.50
C THR A 402 -0.75 13.30 1.69
N SER A 403 -0.68 13.76 2.95
CA SER A 403 -0.34 15.15 3.29
C SER A 403 1.08 15.51 2.82
N PHE A 404 2.05 14.61 3.03
CA PHE A 404 3.41 14.73 2.52
C PHE A 404 3.47 14.78 0.99
N SER A 405 2.79 13.85 0.32
CA SER A 405 2.79 13.72 -1.15
C SER A 405 2.18 14.94 -1.83
N ASP A 406 1.11 15.50 -1.26
CA ASP A 406 0.46 16.70 -1.77
C ASP A 406 1.32 17.96 -1.54
N CYS A 407 1.90 18.12 -0.34
CA CYS A 407 2.87 19.19 -0.06
C CYS A 407 4.05 19.16 -1.03
N MET A 408 4.66 17.98 -1.22
CA MET A 408 5.78 17.80 -2.13
C MET A 408 5.39 18.11 -3.58
N ARG A 409 4.19 17.69 -4.02
CA ARG A 409 3.69 17.97 -5.36
C ARG A 409 3.51 19.47 -5.60
N GLU A 410 3.01 20.19 -4.61
CA GLU A 410 2.87 21.65 -4.68
C GLU A 410 4.24 22.33 -4.80
N GLU A 411 5.22 21.93 -3.98
CA GLU A 411 6.57 22.48 -4.05
C GLU A 411 7.29 22.15 -5.36
N LEU A 412 7.14 20.93 -5.89
CA LEU A 412 7.66 20.56 -7.22
C LEU A 412 7.08 21.47 -8.31
N THR A 413 5.77 21.66 -8.31
CA THR A 413 5.09 22.48 -9.32
C THR A 413 5.50 23.96 -9.22
N ARG A 414 5.74 24.44 -8.00
CA ARG A 414 6.03 25.86 -7.76
C ARG A 414 7.48 26.23 -8.02
N ARG A 415 8.44 25.34 -7.73
CA ARG A 415 9.86 25.71 -7.63
C ARG A 415 10.80 24.87 -8.47
N CYS A 416 10.37 23.70 -8.94
CA CYS A 416 11.26 22.76 -9.60
C CYS A 416 11.03 22.74 -11.11
N THR A 417 12.05 22.30 -11.84
CA THR A 417 11.96 22.12 -13.29
C THR A 417 11.18 20.86 -13.61
N ARG A 418 10.69 20.76 -14.84
CA ARG A 418 9.97 19.58 -15.31
C ARG A 418 10.83 18.31 -15.27
N ASP A 419 12.13 18.45 -15.52
CA ASP A 419 13.09 17.35 -15.41
C ASP A 419 13.26 16.87 -13.95
N ASP A 420 13.02 17.73 -12.96
CA ASP A 420 13.09 17.35 -11.54
C ASP A 420 11.91 16.45 -11.13
N GLU A 421 10.78 16.51 -11.85
CA GLU A 421 9.63 15.65 -11.60
C GLU A 421 9.94 14.18 -11.90
N LEU A 422 10.94 13.88 -12.73
CA LEU A 422 11.41 12.51 -12.99
C LEU A 422 11.85 11.79 -11.71
N PHE A 423 12.37 12.54 -10.74
CA PHE A 423 12.87 11.99 -9.49
C PHE A 423 11.77 11.77 -8.45
N GLN A 424 10.53 12.17 -8.75
CA GLN A 424 9.43 12.14 -7.78
C GLN A 424 9.21 10.74 -7.20
N GLY A 425 9.16 9.69 -8.03
CA GLY A 425 8.94 8.34 -7.55
C GLY A 425 10.11 7.81 -6.73
N ALA A 426 11.35 8.02 -7.17
CA ALA A 426 12.52 7.62 -6.39
C ALA A 426 12.54 8.31 -5.02
N TYR A 427 12.20 9.60 -4.98
CA TYR A 427 12.11 10.38 -3.76
C TYR A 427 10.99 9.89 -2.83
N LEU A 428 9.78 9.68 -3.35
CA LEU A 428 8.65 9.14 -2.59
C LEU A 428 8.99 7.77 -2.00
N VAL A 429 9.62 6.89 -2.76
CA VAL A 429 9.99 5.55 -2.29
C VAL A 429 11.10 5.59 -1.25
N ASP A 430 12.08 6.49 -1.35
CA ASP A 430 13.12 6.60 -0.33
C ASP A 430 12.56 7.13 1.01
N LYS A 431 11.74 8.19 0.93
CA LYS A 431 11.19 8.85 2.12
C LYS A 431 10.01 8.11 2.75
N ALA A 432 9.09 7.63 1.92
CA ALA A 432 7.84 7.02 2.37
C ALA A 432 7.83 5.48 2.26
N GLN A 433 8.87 4.88 1.68
CA GLN A 433 8.97 3.43 1.52
C GLN A 433 7.72 2.85 0.84
N GLU A 434 7.16 1.77 1.38
CA GLU A 434 6.00 1.07 0.81
C GLU A 434 4.74 1.91 0.79
N MET A 435 4.63 2.95 1.62
CA MET A 435 3.49 3.85 1.61
C MET A 435 3.31 4.52 0.25
N ALA A 436 4.41 4.73 -0.49
CA ALA A 436 4.39 5.38 -1.79
C ALA A 436 3.47 4.70 -2.83
N TRP A 437 3.29 3.38 -2.74
CA TRP A 437 2.39 2.61 -3.62
C TRP A 437 1.27 1.88 -2.89
N GLN A 438 1.42 1.64 -1.57
CA GLN A 438 0.38 0.99 -0.77
C GLN A 438 -0.74 1.96 -0.37
N CYS A 439 -0.39 3.21 -0.05
CA CYS A 439 -1.33 4.25 0.35
C CYS A 439 -1.95 4.91 -0.88
N GLY A 440 -2.92 4.23 -1.46
CA GLY A 440 -3.61 4.72 -2.64
C GLY A 440 -4.82 5.59 -2.34
N ALA A 441 -5.18 6.46 -3.29
CA ALA A 441 -6.24 7.46 -3.16
C ALA A 441 -7.62 6.85 -2.82
N ASN A 442 -7.88 5.62 -3.27
CA ASN A 442 -9.18 4.96 -3.11
C ASN A 442 -9.37 4.21 -1.79
N GLN A 443 -8.34 4.05 -0.95
CA GLN A 443 -8.52 3.35 0.34
C GLN A 443 -9.30 4.19 1.37
N TYR A 444 -9.45 5.50 1.12
CA TYR A 444 -10.00 6.44 2.10
C TYR A 444 -11.12 7.32 1.54
N GLY A 445 -11.58 7.06 0.31
CA GLY A 445 -12.94 7.43 -0.06
C GLY A 445 -13.90 6.48 0.67
N PRO A 446 -15.00 6.96 1.28
CA PRO A 446 -15.98 6.06 1.84
C PRO A 446 -16.43 5.10 0.72
N VAL A 447 -16.31 3.80 0.98
CA VAL A 447 -16.90 2.77 0.13
C VAL A 447 -18.41 3.01 0.18
N THR A 448 -18.93 3.82 -0.73
CA THR A 448 -20.35 3.81 -1.02
C THR A 448 -20.62 2.42 -1.61
N SER A 449 -21.29 1.59 -0.82
CA SER A 449 -21.81 0.29 -1.23
C SER A 449 -22.96 0.44 -2.24
N ASP A 450 -22.88 1.43 -3.14
CA ASP A 450 -23.91 1.72 -4.15
C ASP A 450 -23.69 0.95 -5.46
N ARG A 451 -22.77 -0.02 -5.48
CA ARG A 451 -22.62 -0.93 -6.62
C ARG A 451 -23.58 -2.12 -6.64
N ASP A 452 -24.55 -2.19 -5.73
CA ASP A 452 -25.54 -3.28 -5.70
C ASP A 452 -26.93 -2.93 -6.26
N TRP A 453 -27.10 -1.78 -6.92
CA TRP A 453 -28.41 -1.39 -7.50
C TRP A 453 -28.65 -1.79 -8.96
N ASP A 454 -27.73 -2.52 -9.61
CA ASP A 454 -27.89 -2.94 -11.01
C ASP A 454 -27.75 -4.46 -11.23
N ARG A 455 -28.23 -5.27 -10.27
CA ARG A 455 -28.60 -6.66 -10.56
C ARG A 455 -30.07 -6.90 -10.27
N GLY A 456 -30.87 -6.55 -11.27
CA GLY A 456 -32.29 -6.84 -11.32
C GLY A 456 -32.59 -8.32 -11.01
N GLY A 457 -33.40 -8.51 -9.99
CA GLY A 457 -34.06 -9.76 -9.63
C GLY A 457 -35.17 -9.41 -8.67
N GLY A 458 -36.40 -9.34 -9.18
CA GLY A 458 -37.57 -8.96 -8.40
C GLY A 458 -37.80 -9.89 -7.21
N ASP A 459 -38.32 -9.34 -6.12
CA ASP A 459 -39.69 -9.60 -5.72
C ASP A 459 -40.03 -8.92 -4.39
N ARG A 460 -41.21 -8.29 -4.39
CA ARG A 460 -42.19 -8.23 -3.31
C ARG A 460 -41.83 -7.53 -1.98
N PHE A 461 -42.49 -6.39 -1.82
CA PHE A 461 -43.35 -6.06 -0.67
C PHE A 461 -42.86 -6.54 0.70
N ASN A 462 -42.31 -5.63 1.50
CA ASN A 462 -42.88 -5.37 2.82
C ASN A 462 -42.50 -3.98 3.32
N ASN A 463 -43.51 -3.13 3.32
CA ASN A 463 -43.49 -1.73 3.71
C ASN A 463 -44.35 -1.60 4.97
N TYR A 464 -43.96 -2.26 6.07
CA TYR A 464 -44.50 -2.05 7.42
C TYR A 464 -43.47 -2.60 8.42
N ASP A 465 -42.66 -1.71 8.98
CA ASP A 465 -42.15 -1.78 10.37
C ASP A 465 -41.19 -0.61 10.61
N ARG A 466 -41.74 0.60 10.48
CA ARG A 466 -41.12 1.85 10.90
C ARG A 466 -41.95 2.44 12.02
N ARG A 467 -41.82 1.88 13.23
CA ARG A 467 -42.17 2.55 14.48
C ARG A 467 -41.46 1.89 15.66
N ASP A 468 -40.94 2.76 16.51
CA ASP A 468 -40.54 2.50 17.89
C ASP A 468 -39.18 1.83 18.12
N GLN A 469 -38.12 2.64 17.96
CA GLN A 469 -37.07 2.68 18.99
C GLN A 469 -36.44 4.07 19.03
N GLY A 470 -37.08 4.93 19.84
CA GLY A 470 -36.45 6.13 20.37
C GLY A 470 -35.33 5.73 21.31
N GLY A 471 -34.11 6.08 20.93
CA GLY A 471 -32.91 5.94 21.74
C GLY A 471 -32.03 7.14 21.46
N ASP A 472 -32.32 8.25 22.15
CA ASP A 472 -31.46 9.42 22.19
C ASP A 472 -30.10 9.04 22.79
N SER A 473 -29.15 8.74 21.92
CA SER A 473 -27.73 8.62 22.26
C SER A 473 -26.99 9.75 21.56
N TYR A 474 -26.79 10.84 22.30
CA TYR A 474 -26.01 11.99 21.87
C TYR A 474 -24.54 11.57 21.78
N ASN A 475 -24.15 11.03 20.63
CA ASN A 475 -22.75 10.72 20.35
C ASN A 475 -22.07 11.99 19.80
N LEU A 476 -21.63 12.85 20.71
CA LEU A 476 -21.08 14.19 20.46
C LEU A 476 -19.68 14.22 19.80
N ASN A 477 -19.24 13.14 19.14
CA ASN A 477 -17.91 13.04 18.53
C ASN A 477 -17.92 12.41 17.12
N MET A 478 -18.97 12.63 16.32
CA MET A 478 -18.88 12.41 14.87
C MET A 478 -18.30 13.66 14.21
N VAL A 479 -17.03 13.57 13.80
CA VAL A 479 -16.39 14.56 12.94
C VAL A 479 -17.22 14.67 11.66
N PRO A 480 -17.71 15.87 11.26
CA PRO A 480 -18.51 16.02 10.06
C PRO A 480 -17.79 15.42 8.84
N HIS A 481 -18.48 14.54 8.10
CA HIS A 481 -17.93 13.97 6.88
C HIS A 481 -17.72 15.09 5.85
N LEU A 482 -16.51 15.19 5.28
CA LEU A 482 -16.16 16.24 4.29
C LEU A 482 -17.11 16.27 3.08
N GLU A 483 -17.73 15.15 2.71
CA GLU A 483 -18.70 15.05 1.62
C GLU A 483 -20.05 15.68 1.98
N ASP A 484 -20.46 15.62 3.25
CA ASP A 484 -21.65 16.30 3.74
C ASP A 484 -21.42 17.82 3.77
N GLU A 485 -20.21 18.25 4.11
CA GLU A 485 -19.84 19.67 4.06
C GLU A 485 -19.78 20.22 2.63
N ASP A 486 -19.24 19.45 1.67
CA ASP A 486 -19.21 19.84 0.26
C ASP A 486 -20.63 19.85 -0.34
N SER A 487 -21.49 18.90 0.04
CA SER A 487 -22.90 18.85 -0.36
C SER A 487 -23.70 20.01 0.24
N ASN A 488 -23.47 20.33 1.51
CA ASN A 488 -24.08 21.48 2.17
C ASN A 488 -23.58 22.80 1.59
N CYS A 489 -22.29 22.89 1.25
CA CYS A 489 -21.70 24.02 0.54
C CYS A 489 -22.38 24.20 -0.83
N MET A 490 -22.47 23.13 -1.62
CA MET A 490 -23.18 23.12 -2.91
C MET A 490 -24.61 23.62 -2.78
N ALA A 491 -25.38 23.09 -1.81
CA ALA A 491 -26.75 23.52 -1.57
C ALA A 491 -26.86 25.02 -1.26
N ARG A 492 -25.91 25.57 -0.49
CA ARG A 492 -25.88 27.01 -0.14
C ARG A 492 -25.49 27.92 -1.31
N ILE A 493 -24.61 27.46 -2.19
CA ILE A 493 -24.11 28.28 -3.31
C ILE A 493 -24.95 28.14 -4.59
N THR A 494 -25.95 27.26 -4.64
CA THR A 494 -26.75 27.03 -5.86
C THR A 494 -27.32 28.33 -6.44
N SER A 495 -27.92 29.19 -5.60
CA SER A 495 -28.49 30.48 -6.06
C SER A 495 -27.42 31.43 -6.61
N TYR A 496 -26.22 31.44 -6.03
CA TYR A 496 -25.09 32.25 -6.50
C TYR A 496 -24.44 31.67 -7.75
N THR A 497 -24.47 30.35 -7.91
CA THR A 497 -23.98 29.66 -9.10
C THR A 497 -24.79 30.09 -10.32
N ASP A 498 -26.12 30.15 -10.18
CA ASP A 498 -27.01 30.65 -11.24
C ASP A 498 -26.75 32.13 -11.56
N GLU A 499 -26.48 32.95 -10.53
CA GLU A 499 -26.11 34.36 -10.73
C GLU A 499 -24.77 34.51 -11.47
N CYS A 500 -23.73 33.79 -11.05
CA CYS A 500 -22.43 33.76 -11.73
C CYS A 500 -22.58 33.32 -13.19
N LYS A 501 -23.42 32.31 -13.45
CA LYS A 501 -23.70 31.81 -14.80
C LYS A 501 -24.42 32.86 -15.64
N ARG A 502 -25.41 33.54 -15.07
CA ARG A 502 -26.13 34.65 -15.73
C ARG A 502 -25.18 35.81 -16.06
N GLN A 503 -24.34 36.23 -15.12
CA GLN A 503 -23.35 37.30 -15.35
C GLN A 503 -22.37 36.94 -16.47
N LYS A 504 -21.87 35.69 -16.47
CA LYS A 504 -21.03 35.15 -17.55
C LYS A 504 -21.74 35.25 -18.90
N GLU A 505 -22.98 34.75 -18.98
CA GLU A 505 -23.73 34.70 -20.24
C GLU A 505 -24.11 36.10 -20.74
N GLU A 506 -24.49 37.02 -19.86
CA GLU A 506 -24.81 38.40 -20.21
C GLU A 506 -23.59 39.13 -20.76
N LYS A 507 -22.45 39.05 -20.06
CA LYS A 507 -21.19 39.67 -20.52
C LYS A 507 -20.70 39.05 -21.82
N ARG A 508 -20.71 37.72 -21.90
CA ARG A 508 -20.37 37.01 -23.14
C ARG A 508 -21.25 37.47 -24.28
N ASN A 509 -22.58 37.51 -24.12
CA ASN A 509 -23.47 37.92 -25.21
C ASN A 509 -23.25 39.39 -25.61
N ARG A 510 -23.04 40.29 -24.63
CA ARG A 510 -22.75 41.72 -24.88
C ARG A 510 -21.49 41.92 -25.71
N ASP A 511 -20.41 41.22 -25.36
CA ASP A 511 -19.11 41.40 -26.01
C ASP A 511 -19.04 40.60 -27.33
N TYR A 512 -19.63 39.40 -27.36
CA TYR A 512 -19.57 38.49 -28.50
C TYR A 512 -20.36 39.00 -29.71
N HIS A 513 -21.53 39.64 -29.52
CA HIS A 513 -22.35 40.13 -30.62
C HIS A 513 -21.76 41.35 -31.34
N ASN A 514 -20.89 42.12 -30.67
CA ASN A 514 -20.28 43.32 -31.24
C ASN A 514 -18.95 43.04 -31.93
N GLU A 515 -18.42 41.83 -31.82
CA GLU A 515 -17.09 41.48 -32.30
C GLU A 515 -17.17 40.58 -33.53
N ASN A 516 -16.50 40.97 -34.62
CA ASN A 516 -16.48 40.20 -35.88
C ASN A 516 -15.21 39.38 -36.05
N ASP A 517 -14.16 39.70 -35.30
CA ASP A 517 -12.89 38.99 -35.33
C ASP A 517 -13.00 37.64 -34.58
N TYR A 518 -12.62 36.55 -35.26
CA TYR A 518 -12.65 35.20 -34.72
C TYR A 518 -11.74 35.05 -33.49
N ASP A 519 -10.54 35.62 -33.53
CA ASP A 519 -9.57 35.50 -32.44
C ASP A 519 -10.06 36.22 -31.19
N ARG A 520 -10.69 37.39 -31.37
CA ARG A 520 -11.32 38.12 -30.26
C ARG A 520 -12.54 37.40 -29.71
N ARG A 521 -13.36 36.74 -30.55
CA ARG A 521 -14.47 35.91 -30.07
C ARG A 521 -14.00 34.73 -29.21
N GLN A 522 -12.92 34.06 -29.62
CA GLN A 522 -12.30 33.02 -28.81
C GLN A 522 -11.80 33.60 -27.48
N LYS A 523 -11.15 34.76 -27.49
CA LYS A 523 -10.71 35.46 -26.28
C LYS A 523 -11.87 35.77 -25.33
N ILE A 524 -12.97 36.33 -25.84
CA ILE A 524 -14.19 36.60 -25.06
C ILE A 524 -14.74 35.31 -24.43
N GLN A 525 -14.77 34.21 -25.18
CA GLN A 525 -15.21 32.92 -24.68
C GLN A 525 -14.31 32.40 -23.55
N CYS A 526 -12.99 32.40 -23.74
CA CYS A 526 -12.02 31.98 -22.73
C CYS A 526 -12.12 32.81 -21.45
N CYS A 527 -12.13 34.14 -21.59
CA CYS A 527 -12.17 35.05 -20.46
C CYS A 527 -13.49 34.96 -19.69
N SER A 528 -14.62 34.80 -20.38
CA SER A 528 -15.91 34.59 -19.70
C SER A 528 -15.91 33.33 -18.82
N VAL A 529 -15.29 32.22 -19.27
CA VAL A 529 -15.22 30.98 -18.47
C VAL A 529 -14.27 31.14 -17.28
N ARG A 530 -13.17 31.89 -17.42
CA ARG A 530 -12.27 32.20 -16.30
C ARG A 530 -12.93 33.09 -15.27
N GLU A 531 -13.65 34.13 -15.69
CA GLU A 531 -14.41 34.99 -14.79
C GLU A 531 -15.51 34.22 -14.06
N TYR A 532 -16.19 33.30 -14.73
CA TYR A 532 -17.13 32.39 -14.10
C TYR A 532 -16.47 31.55 -13.01
N ARG A 533 -15.28 30.99 -13.29
CA ARG A 533 -14.49 30.24 -12.29
C ARG A 533 -14.13 31.12 -11.08
N THR A 534 -13.69 32.36 -11.30
CA THR A 534 -13.39 33.31 -10.21
C THR A 534 -14.64 33.64 -9.39
N CYS A 535 -15.78 33.86 -10.04
CA CYS A 535 -17.06 34.10 -9.37
C CYS A 535 -17.47 32.92 -8.47
N LEU A 536 -17.24 31.68 -8.91
CA LEU A 536 -17.50 30.48 -8.10
C LEU A 536 -16.55 30.36 -6.90
N TYR A 537 -15.27 30.72 -7.04
CA TYR A 537 -14.35 30.77 -5.90
C TYR A 537 -14.79 31.83 -4.88
N ASP A 538 -15.22 33.01 -5.32
CA ASP A 538 -15.75 34.04 -4.43
C ASP A 538 -17.03 33.58 -3.71
N ALA A 539 -17.93 32.89 -4.42
CA ALA A 539 -19.14 32.33 -3.83
C ALA A 539 -18.81 31.26 -2.77
N THR A 540 -17.96 30.29 -3.10
CA THR A 540 -17.56 29.25 -2.14
C THR A 540 -16.87 29.83 -0.91
N ARG A 541 -15.98 30.82 -1.09
CA ARG A 541 -15.32 31.51 0.01
C ARG A 541 -16.31 32.22 0.94
N ARG A 542 -17.35 32.85 0.39
CA ARG A 542 -18.36 33.57 1.19
C ARG A 542 -19.32 32.65 1.94
N TYR A 543 -19.76 31.57 1.30
CA TYR A 543 -20.89 30.76 1.80
C TYR A 543 -20.49 29.41 2.41
N CYS A 544 -19.26 28.94 2.17
CA CYS A 544 -18.79 27.63 2.62
C CYS A 544 -17.70 27.70 3.71
N GLN A 545 -17.45 28.89 4.28
CA GLN A 545 -16.49 29.21 5.35
C GLN A 545 -15.00 28.97 5.02
N VAL A 546 -14.70 28.04 4.11
CA VAL A 546 -13.36 27.69 3.63
C VAL A 546 -13.41 27.59 2.10
N GLU A 547 -12.33 28.00 1.42
CA GLU A 547 -12.20 27.80 -0.03
C GLU A 547 -12.22 26.31 -0.37
N ARG A 548 -13.19 25.90 -1.20
CA ARG A 548 -13.45 24.49 -1.53
C ARG A 548 -13.25 24.26 -3.03
N PRO A 549 -12.00 24.04 -3.48
CA PRO A 549 -11.70 23.93 -4.92
C PRO A 549 -12.44 22.77 -5.60
N ARG A 550 -12.69 21.66 -4.89
CA ARG A 550 -13.47 20.52 -5.39
C ARG A 550 -14.91 20.88 -5.80
N VAL A 551 -15.55 21.74 -5.01
CA VAL A 551 -16.91 22.22 -5.27
C VAL A 551 -16.95 23.05 -6.56
N VAL A 552 -15.99 23.98 -6.71
CA VAL A 552 -15.83 24.78 -7.94
C VAL A 552 -15.53 23.88 -9.15
N ASP A 553 -14.69 22.88 -8.97
CA ASP A 553 -14.32 21.91 -10.00
C ASP A 553 -15.51 21.09 -10.51
N ASN A 554 -16.38 20.65 -9.60
CA ASN A 554 -17.61 19.95 -9.94
C ASN A 554 -18.57 20.86 -10.72
N LEU A 555 -18.74 22.11 -10.30
CA LEU A 555 -19.56 23.11 -11.01
C LEU A 555 -18.98 23.51 -12.38
N MET A 556 -17.66 23.40 -12.55
CA MET A 556 -16.96 23.67 -13.80
C MET A 556 -16.90 22.49 -14.75
N ALA A 557 -17.34 21.28 -14.36
CA ALA A 557 -17.18 20.06 -15.16
C ALA A 557 -17.67 20.20 -16.60
N GLY A 558 -18.80 20.89 -16.82
CA GLY A 558 -19.36 21.15 -18.15
C GLY A 558 -18.65 22.23 -18.97
N GLN A 559 -17.76 23.03 -18.38
CA GLN A 559 -17.07 24.16 -19.02
C GLN A 559 -15.56 23.96 -19.17
N ARG A 560 -14.99 22.90 -18.58
CA ARG A 560 -13.54 22.58 -18.61
C ARG A 560 -12.98 22.49 -20.02
N HIS A 561 -13.73 21.91 -20.96
CA HIS A 561 -13.30 21.74 -22.34
C HIS A 561 -12.98 23.07 -23.05
N HIS A 562 -13.62 24.17 -22.65
CA HIS A 562 -13.28 25.50 -23.17
C HIS A 562 -11.91 25.94 -22.66
N LEU A 563 -11.62 25.78 -21.36
CA LEU A 563 -10.34 26.18 -20.77
C LEU A 563 -9.15 25.35 -21.27
N THR A 564 -9.37 24.09 -21.62
CA THR A 564 -8.33 23.18 -22.13
C THR A 564 -8.15 23.26 -23.64
N SER A 565 -8.91 24.11 -24.34
CA SER A 565 -8.68 24.33 -25.77
C SER A 565 -7.35 25.06 -26.00
N ASP A 566 -6.60 24.68 -27.04
CA ASP A 566 -5.32 25.31 -27.39
C ASP A 566 -5.42 26.83 -27.53
N ALA A 567 -6.58 27.31 -27.98
CA ALA A 567 -6.90 28.73 -28.06
C ALA A 567 -6.88 29.42 -26.70
N CYS A 568 -7.50 28.82 -25.66
CA CYS A 568 -7.54 29.42 -24.34
C CYS A 568 -6.24 29.28 -23.55
N ILE A 569 -5.44 28.25 -23.81
CA ILE A 569 -4.13 28.06 -23.14
C ILE A 569 -3.16 29.20 -23.49
N ARG A 570 -3.22 29.71 -24.73
CA ARG A 570 -2.36 30.82 -25.20
C ARG A 570 -2.73 32.18 -24.62
N ILE A 571 -3.91 32.32 -24.04
CA ILE A 571 -4.40 33.60 -23.48
C ILE A 571 -4.05 33.60 -21.99
N PRO A 572 -3.13 34.43 -21.51
CA PRO A 572 -2.74 34.46 -20.11
C PRO A 572 -3.82 35.12 -19.23
N ASP A 573 -3.86 34.80 -17.93
CA ASP A 573 -4.93 35.25 -17.00
C ASP A 573 -5.05 36.77 -16.90
N TRP A 574 -3.94 37.49 -17.02
CA TRP A 574 -3.92 38.95 -16.99
C TRP A 574 -4.63 39.58 -18.19
N GLU A 575 -4.72 38.89 -19.33
CA GLU A 575 -5.46 39.38 -20.51
C GLU A 575 -6.97 39.27 -20.35
N CYS A 576 -7.43 38.35 -19.49
CA CYS A 576 -8.84 38.19 -19.13
C CYS A 576 -9.24 39.05 -17.94
N SER A 577 -8.25 39.51 -17.17
CA SER A 577 -8.42 40.48 -16.11
C SER A 577 -8.58 41.87 -16.72
N ALA A 578 -9.65 42.07 -17.49
CA ALA A 578 -10.06 43.40 -17.91
C ALA A 578 -10.59 44.13 -16.67
N ALA A 579 -9.67 44.59 -15.82
CA ALA A 579 -9.96 45.68 -14.90
C ALA A 579 -10.63 46.76 -15.75
N PRO A 580 -11.82 47.26 -15.34
CA PRO A 580 -12.53 48.27 -16.11
C PRO A 580 -11.54 49.40 -16.38
N SER A 581 -11.20 49.55 -17.67
CA SER A 581 -10.39 50.60 -18.28
C SER A 581 -9.72 51.50 -17.24
N GLY A 582 -8.41 51.28 -17.01
CA GLY A 582 -7.58 52.00 -16.03
C GLY A 582 -7.55 53.53 -16.12
N GLY A 583 -8.44 54.19 -16.88
CA GLY A 583 -8.64 55.63 -16.85
C GLY A 583 -9.16 56.16 -15.51
N ALA A 584 -10.00 55.42 -14.77
CA ALA A 584 -10.55 55.92 -13.50
C ALA A 584 -9.51 55.96 -12.37
N ASN A 585 -8.66 54.93 -12.26
CA ASN A 585 -7.60 54.88 -11.23
C ASN A 585 -6.43 55.82 -11.58
N LEU A 586 -6.12 56.03 -12.86
CA LEU A 586 -5.14 57.04 -13.28
C LEU A 586 -5.66 58.47 -13.00
N LEU A 587 -6.95 58.74 -13.25
CA LEU A 587 -7.56 60.04 -12.90
C LEU A 587 -7.58 60.29 -11.39
N LEU A 588 -7.87 59.27 -10.57
CA LEU A 588 -7.80 59.38 -9.11
C LEU A 588 -6.36 59.58 -8.60
N MET A 589 -5.37 58.89 -9.18
CA MET A 589 -3.95 59.09 -8.85
C MET A 589 -3.47 60.49 -9.25
N VAL A 590 -3.86 60.98 -10.44
CA VAL A 590 -3.54 62.34 -10.89
C VAL A 590 -4.24 63.39 -10.03
N ALA A 591 -5.50 63.17 -9.65
CA ALA A 591 -6.22 64.07 -8.74
C ALA A 591 -5.59 64.09 -7.33
N ALA A 592 -5.15 62.93 -6.81
CA ALA A 592 -4.46 62.85 -5.53
C ALA A 592 -3.08 63.55 -5.57
N LEU A 593 -2.33 63.40 -6.66
CA LEU A 593 -1.06 64.12 -6.86
C LEU A 593 -1.26 65.64 -7.03
N ALA A 594 -2.35 66.06 -7.68
CA ALA A 594 -2.72 67.47 -7.79
C ALA A 594 -3.11 68.07 -6.43
N LEU A 595 -3.87 67.33 -5.61
CA LEU A 595 -4.23 67.78 -4.27
C LEU A 595 -3.01 67.82 -3.32
N ALA A 596 -2.12 66.82 -3.40
CA ALA A 596 -0.90 66.79 -2.62
C ALA A 596 0.05 67.95 -2.97
N SER A 597 0.16 68.30 -4.26
CA SER A 597 0.98 69.43 -4.69
C SER A 597 0.39 70.79 -4.25
N MET A 598 -0.94 70.95 -4.20
CA MET A 598 -1.57 72.15 -3.64
C MET A 598 -1.36 72.30 -2.13
N VAL A 599 -1.37 71.20 -1.36
CA VAL A 599 -1.12 71.24 0.09
C VAL A 599 0.33 71.64 0.38
N LEU A 600 1.29 71.11 -0.39
CA LEU A 600 2.71 71.45 -0.25
C LEU A 600 3.00 72.92 -0.61
N PHE A 601 2.29 73.50 -1.58
CA PHE A 601 2.43 74.91 -1.94
C PHE A 601 1.83 75.88 -0.91
N ARG A 602 0.92 75.42 -0.05
CA ARG A 602 0.28 76.25 0.99
C ARG A 602 1.10 76.35 2.28
N GLN A 603 2.13 75.52 2.43
CA GLN A 603 3.04 75.52 3.59
C GLN A 603 4.37 76.26 3.35
N ARG A 604 4.59 76.76 2.14
CA ARG A 604 5.59 77.79 1.84
C ARG A 604 4.90 79.13 1.72
#